data_AF-A0A9Y6J764-F1
#
_entry.id   AF-A0A9Y6J764-F1
#
_cell.length_a   1.000
_cell.length_b   1.000
_cell.length_c   1.000
_cell.angle_alpha   90.00
_cell.angle_beta   90.00
_cell.angle_gamma   90.00
#
_symmetry.space_group_name_H-M   'P 1'
#
loop_
_entity.id
_entity.type
_entity.pdbx_description
1 polymer ?
#
loop_
_entity_poly.entity_id
_entity_poly.type
_entity_poly.pdbx_seq_one_letter_code
_entity_poly.pdbx_strand_id
1 'polypeptide(L)'
;MVDLANMETVEKECGALGGLFQAIVNDMKCSYPVWEDFSAKATKLHSQLRTTVLAAVAFLDAFQKVADMATNTRGATRDIGSALTRMCMRHRSIEAKLRQFTNALMESLITPLQDKIEDWKKTANQLDKDHAKEYKRSRHEIKKKSSDTMKLQKKARKGRGDLQPQLDSAMQDVTDMCLLMEETEKQAVRRALVEERGRFCTFIGFLQPVVNGEIAMLGEITHLQAIIDDLTVLTTDPHKLPPASEQVIKDLKGSDYSWSYQTPPSSPSSSGSRKSSMCSSVNSTHSSASRSSGGGGSGGVGGGGSLPHSPTSSSSSSCRYRSSLPHQPPPPGGIAAHRLSSVSSHDSGFVSQDANIYSKPPSPMPSDITSQKSSSSASSEASETCQSVSECSSPTTVSILIHNI
;
A
#
# COMPACT_ATOMS: atom_id res chain seq x y z
N MET A 1 47.66 -11.40 44.48
CA MET A 1 46.45 -10.87 45.16
C MET A 1 45.62 -10.04 44.19
N VAL A 2 46.25 -9.22 43.35
CA VAL A 2 45.62 -8.52 42.21
C VAL A 2 44.79 -9.49 41.33
N ASP A 3 45.30 -10.70 41.13
CA ASP A 3 44.77 -11.74 40.23
C ASP A 3 43.30 -12.09 40.48
N LEU A 4 42.89 -12.25 41.76
CA LEU A 4 41.52 -12.63 42.08
C LEU A 4 40.52 -11.50 41.79
N ALA A 5 40.91 -10.24 42.03
CA ALA A 5 40.05 -9.09 41.77
C ALA A 5 39.85 -8.86 40.26
N ASN A 6 40.90 -9.07 39.46
CA ASN A 6 40.76 -9.10 38.00
C ASN A 6 39.84 -10.25 37.55
N MET A 7 40.02 -11.46 38.07
CA MET A 7 39.22 -12.61 37.66
C MET A 7 37.72 -12.47 38.00
N GLU A 8 37.39 -11.90 39.17
CA GLU A 8 36.01 -11.57 39.57
C GLU A 8 35.39 -10.46 38.70
N THR A 9 36.20 -9.49 38.26
CA THR A 9 35.78 -8.45 37.32
C THR A 9 35.45 -9.03 35.95
N VAL A 10 36.33 -9.89 35.41
CA VAL A 10 36.13 -10.55 34.10
C VAL A 10 34.90 -11.47 34.12
N GLU A 11 34.66 -12.25 35.20
CA GLU A 11 33.43 -13.06 35.31
C GLU A 11 32.15 -12.20 35.29
N LYS A 12 32.18 -11.01 35.91
CA LYS A 12 31.05 -10.07 35.92
C LYS A 12 30.80 -9.46 34.53
N GLU A 13 31.85 -9.07 33.81
CA GLU A 13 31.74 -8.52 32.46
C GLU A 13 31.27 -9.58 31.45
N CYS A 14 31.78 -10.81 31.53
CA CYS A 14 31.28 -11.94 30.74
C CYS A 14 29.79 -12.22 31.03
N GLY A 15 29.35 -12.08 32.28
CA GLY A 15 27.94 -12.18 32.67
C GLY A 15 27.06 -11.10 32.03
N ALA A 16 27.54 -9.85 32.00
CA ALA A 16 26.83 -8.74 31.38
C ALA A 16 26.75 -8.89 29.84
N LEU A 17 27.84 -9.29 29.19
CA LEU A 17 27.90 -9.52 27.75
C LEU A 17 26.99 -10.68 27.32
N GLY A 18 27.01 -11.81 28.02
CA GLY A 18 26.12 -12.94 27.75
C GLY A 18 24.64 -12.59 27.97
N GLY A 19 24.34 -11.74 28.97
CA GLY A 19 23.00 -11.18 29.17
C GLY A 19 22.54 -10.28 28.03
N LEU A 20 23.40 -9.38 27.55
CA LEU A 20 23.14 -8.51 26.39
C LEU A 20 22.93 -9.31 25.10
N PHE A 21 23.77 -10.32 24.85
CA PHE A 21 23.60 -11.24 23.72
C PHE A 21 22.22 -11.91 23.74
N GLN A 22 21.81 -12.45 24.90
CA GLN A 22 20.50 -13.09 25.05
C GLN A 22 19.34 -12.10 24.92
N ALA A 23 19.48 -10.83 25.32
CA ALA A 23 18.47 -9.80 25.06
C ALA A 23 18.26 -9.61 23.55
N ILE A 24 19.31 -9.26 22.81
CA ILE A 24 19.27 -9.01 21.35
C ILE A 24 18.71 -10.23 20.59
N VAL A 25 19.14 -11.44 20.96
CA VAL A 25 18.65 -12.68 20.34
C VAL A 25 17.17 -12.94 20.63
N ASN A 26 16.67 -12.57 21.81
CA ASN A 26 15.25 -12.70 22.13
C ASN A 26 14.41 -11.60 21.48
N ASP A 27 14.87 -10.37 21.41
CA ASP A 27 14.19 -9.28 20.68
C ASP A 27 14.08 -9.63 19.17
N MET A 28 15.17 -10.14 18.58
CA MET A 28 15.16 -10.71 17.23
C MET A 28 14.13 -11.84 17.05
N LYS A 29 13.92 -12.70 18.07
CA LYS A 29 12.91 -13.78 18.02
C LYS A 29 11.48 -13.27 18.24
N CYS A 30 11.29 -12.28 19.11
CA CYS A 30 10.00 -11.65 19.37
C CYS A 30 9.53 -10.74 18.22
N SER A 31 10.42 -10.35 17.31
CA SER A 31 10.08 -9.51 16.15
C SER A 31 9.22 -10.19 15.06
N TYR A 32 9.21 -11.53 14.95
CA TYR A 32 8.60 -12.22 13.80
C TYR A 32 7.10 -11.88 13.56
N PRO A 33 6.22 -11.82 14.58
CA PRO A 33 4.81 -11.46 14.37
C PRO A 33 4.61 -10.06 13.78
N VAL A 34 5.55 -9.12 14.01
CA VAL A 34 5.50 -7.76 13.46
C VAL A 34 5.81 -7.79 11.96
N TRP A 35 6.82 -8.56 11.55
CA TRP A 35 7.17 -8.76 10.13
C TRP A 35 6.08 -9.53 9.37
N GLU A 36 5.48 -10.53 10.02
CA GLU A 36 4.37 -11.33 9.48
C GLU A 36 3.10 -10.49 9.29
N ASP A 37 2.71 -9.67 10.28
CA ASP A 37 1.56 -8.78 10.13
C ASP A 37 1.80 -7.68 9.09
N PHE A 38 2.99 -7.08 9.05
CA PHE A 38 3.38 -6.13 8.00
C PHE A 38 3.22 -6.75 6.60
N SER A 39 3.76 -7.96 6.39
CA SER A 39 3.64 -8.67 5.13
C SER A 39 2.18 -8.97 4.77
N ALA A 40 1.35 -9.34 5.76
CA ALA A 40 -0.08 -9.55 5.58
C ALA A 40 -0.84 -8.25 5.24
N LYS A 41 -0.48 -7.09 5.82
CA LYS A 41 -1.04 -5.78 5.43
C LYS A 41 -0.62 -5.41 4.01
N ALA A 42 0.67 -5.53 3.68
CA ALA A 42 1.20 -5.22 2.35
C ALA A 42 0.56 -6.09 1.26
N THR A 43 0.34 -7.38 1.52
CA THR A 43 -0.39 -8.30 0.63
C THR A 43 -1.82 -7.82 0.38
N LYS A 44 -2.52 -7.33 1.40
CA LYS A 44 -3.88 -6.75 1.25
C LYS A 44 -3.85 -5.45 0.45
N LEU A 45 -2.91 -4.55 0.72
CA LEU A 45 -2.71 -3.30 -0.03
C LEU A 45 -2.48 -3.59 -1.52
N HIS A 46 -1.54 -4.48 -1.85
CA HIS A 46 -1.28 -4.93 -3.22
C HIS A 46 -2.55 -5.44 -3.93
N SER A 47 -3.36 -6.26 -3.26
CA SER A 47 -4.62 -6.78 -3.82
C SER A 47 -5.65 -5.68 -4.11
N GLN A 48 -5.72 -4.63 -3.28
CA GLN A 48 -6.56 -3.45 -3.55
C GLN A 48 -5.99 -2.62 -4.70
N LEU A 49 -4.68 -2.33 -4.72
CA LEU A 49 -4.01 -1.60 -5.79
C LEU A 49 -4.24 -2.24 -7.17
N ARG A 50 -4.15 -3.58 -7.28
CA ARG A 50 -4.50 -4.29 -8.52
C ARG A 50 -5.94 -4.06 -8.96
N THR A 51 -6.87 -3.95 -8.01
CA THR A 51 -8.29 -3.69 -8.27
C THR A 51 -8.50 -2.24 -8.71
N THR A 52 -7.84 -1.28 -8.06
CA THR A 52 -7.81 0.15 -8.45
C THR A 52 -7.24 0.34 -9.86
N VAL A 53 -6.16 -0.37 -10.20
CA VAL A 53 -5.55 -0.36 -11.54
C VAL A 53 -6.55 -0.84 -12.62
N LEU A 54 -7.30 -1.91 -12.36
CA LEU A 54 -8.33 -2.39 -13.30
C LEU A 54 -9.51 -1.40 -13.43
N ALA A 55 -9.94 -0.79 -12.32
CA ALA A 55 -10.97 0.24 -12.33
C ALA A 55 -10.53 1.51 -13.08
N ALA A 56 -9.25 1.91 -12.93
CA ALA A 56 -8.67 3.05 -13.63
C ALA A 56 -8.68 2.86 -15.15
N VAL A 57 -8.31 1.68 -15.66
CA VAL A 57 -8.39 1.38 -17.11
C VAL A 57 -9.83 1.52 -17.61
N ALA A 58 -10.80 0.90 -16.93
CA ALA A 58 -12.21 0.97 -17.33
C ALA A 58 -12.78 2.41 -17.29
N PHE A 59 -12.35 3.21 -16.31
CA PHE A 59 -12.67 4.64 -16.24
C PHE A 59 -12.07 5.43 -17.40
N LEU A 60 -10.79 5.22 -17.74
CA LEU A 60 -10.12 5.94 -18.83
C LEU A 60 -10.66 5.57 -20.21
N ASP A 61 -11.13 4.34 -20.40
CA ASP A 61 -11.84 3.94 -21.62
C ASP A 61 -13.28 4.47 -21.69
N ALA A 62 -13.85 4.97 -20.60
CA ALA A 62 -15.07 5.78 -20.60
C ALA A 62 -14.76 7.26 -20.84
N PHE A 63 -13.71 7.80 -20.19
CA PHE A 63 -13.22 9.17 -20.37
C PHE A 63 -12.85 9.45 -21.83
N GLN A 64 -12.11 8.55 -22.48
CA GLN A 64 -11.70 8.71 -23.88
C GLN A 64 -12.91 8.87 -24.80
N LYS A 65 -14.01 8.13 -24.59
CA LYS A 65 -15.23 8.25 -25.41
C LYS A 65 -15.88 9.64 -25.31
N VAL A 66 -15.76 10.31 -24.15
CA VAL A 66 -16.22 11.71 -23.99
C VAL A 66 -15.29 12.67 -24.74
N ALA A 67 -13.98 12.46 -24.68
CA ALA A 67 -12.99 13.23 -25.44
C ALA A 67 -13.17 13.05 -26.96
N ASP A 68 -13.40 11.82 -27.43
CA ASP A 68 -13.66 11.48 -28.82
C ASP A 68 -14.97 12.12 -29.31
N MET A 69 -16.04 12.03 -28.50
CA MET A 69 -17.33 12.68 -28.80
C MET A 69 -17.15 14.19 -29.00
N ALA A 70 -16.42 14.87 -28.12
CA ALA A 70 -16.11 16.29 -28.27
C ALA A 70 -15.22 16.58 -29.50
N THR A 71 -14.20 15.77 -29.76
CA THR A 71 -13.28 15.92 -30.92
C THR A 71 -14.00 15.81 -32.27
N ASN A 72 -15.06 15.01 -32.33
CA ASN A 72 -15.93 14.81 -33.50
C ASN A 72 -17.06 15.87 -33.66
N THR A 73 -17.08 16.91 -32.83
CA THR A 73 -18.03 18.05 -32.98
C THR A 73 -17.55 19.06 -34.04
N ARG A 74 -18.01 20.32 -33.96
CA ARG A 74 -17.65 21.43 -34.87
C ARG A 74 -17.29 22.65 -34.03
N GLY A 75 -16.44 23.53 -34.57
CA GLY A 75 -15.95 24.73 -33.86
C GLY A 75 -15.03 24.38 -32.68
N ALA A 76 -14.92 25.31 -31.73
CA ALA A 76 -13.98 25.24 -30.60
C ALA A 76 -14.16 24.02 -29.68
N THR A 77 -15.32 23.38 -29.68
CA THR A 77 -15.59 22.15 -28.90
C THR A 77 -14.67 20.99 -29.30
N ARG A 78 -14.12 21.01 -30.53
CA ARG A 78 -13.10 20.05 -30.97
C ARG A 78 -11.76 20.22 -30.25
N ASP A 79 -11.42 21.45 -29.87
CA ASP A 79 -10.19 21.77 -29.16
C ASP A 79 -10.27 21.33 -27.70
N ILE A 80 -11.45 21.47 -27.08
CA ILE A 80 -11.78 20.86 -25.77
C ILE A 80 -11.61 19.34 -25.84
N GLY A 81 -12.17 18.67 -26.85
CA GLY A 81 -12.00 17.22 -27.05
C GLY A 81 -10.53 16.82 -27.20
N SER A 82 -9.77 17.60 -27.95
CA SER A 82 -8.32 17.38 -28.16
C SER A 82 -7.52 17.55 -26.86
N ALA A 83 -7.88 18.51 -26.00
CA ALA A 83 -7.28 18.69 -24.67
C ALA A 83 -7.67 17.56 -23.69
N LEU A 84 -8.93 17.12 -23.70
CA LEU A 84 -9.39 15.96 -22.95
C LEU A 84 -8.65 14.68 -23.40
N THR A 85 -8.37 14.49 -24.69
CA THR A 85 -7.54 13.37 -25.16
C THR A 85 -6.11 13.44 -24.60
N ARG A 86 -5.49 14.64 -24.55
CA ARG A 86 -4.18 14.81 -23.88
C ARG A 86 -4.25 14.40 -22.40
N MET A 87 -5.30 14.83 -21.70
CA MET A 87 -5.53 14.48 -20.28
C MET A 87 -5.66 12.97 -20.09
N CYS A 88 -6.50 12.31 -20.89
CA CYS A 88 -6.70 10.86 -20.83
C CYS A 88 -5.39 10.08 -21.05
N MET A 89 -4.55 10.52 -21.99
CA MET A 89 -3.27 9.88 -22.25
C MET A 89 -2.23 10.10 -21.13
N ARG A 90 -2.26 11.24 -20.41
CA ARG A 90 -1.45 11.40 -19.19
C ARG A 90 -1.91 10.51 -18.05
N HIS A 91 -3.22 10.38 -17.84
CA HIS A 91 -3.73 9.42 -16.85
C HIS A 91 -3.42 7.96 -17.21
N ARG A 92 -3.35 7.58 -18.50
CA ARG A 92 -2.83 6.26 -18.92
C ARG A 92 -1.33 6.08 -18.59
N SER A 93 -0.53 7.13 -18.66
CA SER A 93 0.88 7.10 -18.17
C SER A 93 0.94 6.82 -16.66
N ILE A 94 0.11 7.51 -15.88
CA ILE A 94 0.01 7.33 -14.42
C ILE A 94 -0.49 5.91 -14.07
N GLU A 95 -1.46 5.36 -14.80
CA GLU A 95 -1.92 3.96 -14.63
C GLU A 95 -0.79 2.95 -14.88
N ALA A 96 0.01 3.15 -15.94
CA ALA A 96 1.16 2.30 -16.21
C ALA A 96 2.22 2.36 -15.10
N LYS A 97 2.50 3.54 -14.52
CA LYS A 97 3.38 3.69 -13.35
C LYS A 97 2.79 3.02 -12.09
N LEU A 98 1.51 3.23 -11.81
CA LEU A 98 0.80 2.61 -10.68
C LEU A 98 0.84 1.08 -10.78
N ARG A 99 0.69 0.53 -12.00
CA ARG A 99 0.82 -0.90 -12.29
C ARG A 99 2.25 -1.42 -12.06
N GLN A 100 3.28 -0.67 -12.48
CA GLN A 100 4.69 -0.99 -12.20
C GLN A 100 4.99 -0.99 -10.70
N PHE A 101 4.59 0.06 -9.98
CA PHE A 101 4.67 0.17 -8.51
C PHE A 101 3.97 -1.00 -7.81
N THR A 102 2.76 -1.36 -8.26
CA THR A 102 1.99 -2.48 -7.71
C THR A 102 2.72 -3.81 -7.87
N ASN A 103 3.31 -4.08 -9.04
CA ASN A 103 4.10 -5.30 -9.23
C ASN A 103 5.37 -5.30 -8.36
N ALA A 104 6.10 -4.17 -8.30
CA ALA A 104 7.30 -4.04 -7.48
C ALA A 104 7.02 -4.27 -5.98
N LEU A 105 5.88 -3.81 -5.46
CA LEU A 105 5.44 -4.08 -4.10
C LEU A 105 5.33 -5.58 -3.80
N MET A 106 4.87 -6.40 -4.75
CA MET A 106 4.83 -7.86 -4.60
C MET A 106 6.22 -8.49 -4.78
N GLU A 107 6.84 -8.24 -5.94
CA GLU A 107 8.03 -8.94 -6.43
C GLU A 107 9.31 -8.55 -5.68
N SER A 108 9.43 -7.30 -5.24
CA SER A 108 10.63 -6.78 -4.57
C SER A 108 10.52 -6.69 -3.05
N LEU A 109 9.30 -6.62 -2.49
CA LEU A 109 9.08 -6.45 -1.05
C LEU A 109 8.31 -7.60 -0.40
N ILE A 110 7.09 -7.93 -0.84
CA ILE A 110 6.24 -8.89 -0.13
C ILE A 110 6.85 -10.31 -0.16
N THR A 111 7.12 -10.87 -1.34
CA THR A 111 7.65 -12.24 -1.46
C THR A 111 9.07 -12.37 -0.87
N PRO A 112 10.05 -11.49 -1.18
CA PRO A 112 11.39 -11.61 -0.60
C PRO A 112 11.43 -11.47 0.93
N LEU A 113 10.51 -10.67 1.52
CA LEU A 113 10.38 -10.57 2.98
C LEU A 113 9.80 -11.84 3.60
N GLN A 114 8.80 -12.48 2.96
CA GLN A 114 8.23 -13.75 3.42
C GLN A 114 9.28 -14.84 3.50
N ASP A 115 10.10 -15.00 2.45
CA ASP A 115 11.21 -15.95 2.44
C ASP A 115 12.27 -15.62 3.51
N LYS A 116 12.59 -14.34 3.70
CA LYS A 116 13.61 -13.91 4.68
C LYS A 116 13.19 -14.10 6.14
N ILE A 117 11.90 -13.99 6.48
CA ILE A 117 11.43 -14.26 7.85
C ILE A 117 11.79 -15.69 8.28
N GLU A 118 11.64 -16.69 7.39
CA GLU A 118 12.01 -18.08 7.70
C GLU A 118 13.52 -18.28 7.80
N ASP A 119 14.33 -17.59 6.99
CA ASP A 119 15.80 -17.62 7.15
C ASP A 119 16.28 -16.95 8.44
N TRP A 120 15.65 -15.85 8.84
CA TRP A 120 15.94 -15.14 10.10
C TRP A 120 15.60 -15.99 11.32
N LYS A 121 14.51 -16.75 11.29
CA LYS A 121 14.17 -17.77 12.31
C LYS A 121 15.27 -18.81 12.47
N LYS A 122 15.79 -19.36 11.36
CA LYS A 122 16.92 -20.32 11.37
C LYS A 122 18.20 -19.68 11.94
N THR A 123 18.54 -18.47 11.48
CA THR A 123 19.80 -17.80 11.81
C THR A 123 19.88 -17.39 13.28
N ALA A 124 18.81 -16.83 13.87
CA ALA A 124 18.77 -16.51 15.30
C ALA A 124 18.90 -17.76 16.19
N ASN A 125 18.24 -18.86 15.81
CA ASN A 125 18.33 -20.13 16.54
C ASN A 125 19.72 -20.76 16.44
N GLN A 126 20.43 -20.56 15.32
CA GLN A 126 21.81 -21.04 15.16
C GLN A 126 22.81 -20.19 15.97
N LEU A 127 22.69 -18.86 15.95
CA LEU A 127 23.49 -17.95 16.79
C LEU A 127 23.38 -18.29 18.28
N ASP A 128 22.15 -18.46 18.77
CA ASP A 128 21.84 -18.83 20.16
C ASP A 128 22.48 -20.17 20.55
N LYS A 129 22.30 -21.18 19.69
CA LYS A 129 22.84 -22.54 19.89
C LYS A 129 24.37 -22.56 19.91
N ASP A 130 25.03 -21.79 19.05
CA ASP A 130 26.50 -21.73 19.01
C ASP A 130 27.07 -20.94 20.18
N HIS A 131 26.46 -19.82 20.59
CA HIS A 131 26.81 -19.12 21.83
C HIS A 131 26.65 -20.02 23.06
N ALA A 132 25.48 -20.64 23.23
CA ALA A 132 25.19 -21.51 24.36
C ALA A 132 26.06 -22.78 24.41
N LYS A 133 26.67 -23.18 23.28
CA LYS A 133 27.67 -24.26 23.18
C LYS A 133 29.06 -23.75 23.58
N GLU A 134 29.48 -22.62 23.00
CA GLU A 134 30.82 -22.06 23.20
C GLU A 134 31.02 -21.56 24.64
N TYR A 135 30.07 -20.79 25.16
CA TYR A 135 30.08 -20.30 26.55
C TYR A 135 30.24 -21.44 27.57
N LYS A 136 29.53 -22.55 27.37
CA LYS A 136 29.62 -23.75 28.22
C LYS A 136 30.98 -24.45 28.09
N ARG A 137 31.59 -24.45 26.90
CA ARG A 137 32.95 -24.97 26.70
C ARG A 137 33.97 -24.12 27.44
N SER A 138 34.02 -22.81 27.17
CA SER A 138 34.99 -21.90 27.80
C SER A 138 34.89 -21.91 29.32
N ARG A 139 33.68 -21.81 29.91
CA ARG A 139 33.49 -21.94 31.36
C ARG A 139 33.98 -23.29 31.92
N HIS A 140 33.78 -24.39 31.20
CA HIS A 140 34.23 -25.71 31.66
C HIS A 140 35.77 -25.81 31.65
N GLU A 141 36.42 -25.32 30.59
CA GLU A 141 37.87 -25.37 30.42
C GLU A 141 38.58 -24.46 31.44
N ILE A 142 38.08 -23.24 31.67
CA ILE A 142 38.55 -22.33 32.75
C ILE A 142 38.39 -23.01 34.13
N LYS A 143 37.21 -23.56 34.43
CA LYS A 143 36.94 -24.23 35.72
C LYS A 143 37.87 -25.43 35.96
N LYS A 144 38.21 -26.18 34.90
CA LYS A 144 39.16 -27.29 34.94
C LYS A 144 40.59 -26.79 35.20
N LYS A 145 41.11 -25.86 34.39
CA LYS A 145 42.45 -25.26 34.54
C LYS A 145 42.64 -24.60 35.91
N SER A 146 41.65 -23.84 36.38
CA SER A 146 41.66 -23.22 37.72
C SER A 146 41.70 -24.26 38.85
N SER A 147 40.92 -25.35 38.74
CA SER A 147 40.96 -26.46 39.70
C SER A 147 42.33 -27.12 39.78
N ASP A 148 42.98 -27.37 38.64
CA ASP A 148 44.31 -28.01 38.59
C ASP A 148 45.41 -27.05 39.06
N THR A 149 45.32 -25.76 38.73
CA THR A 149 46.22 -24.71 39.23
C THR A 149 46.15 -24.57 40.75
N MET A 150 44.95 -24.61 41.34
CA MET A 150 44.81 -24.61 42.81
C MET A 150 45.32 -25.90 43.47
N LYS A 151 45.34 -27.05 42.77
CA LYS A 151 46.04 -28.27 43.25
C LYS A 151 47.56 -28.08 43.20
N LEU A 152 48.09 -27.43 42.16
CA LEU A 152 49.52 -27.12 42.03
C LEU A 152 49.98 -26.11 43.11
N GLN A 153 49.20 -25.06 43.38
CA GLN A 153 49.46 -24.10 44.45
C GLN A 153 49.57 -24.78 45.82
N LYS A 154 48.70 -25.77 46.08
CA LYS A 154 48.75 -26.61 47.31
C LYS A 154 49.92 -27.58 47.37
N LYS A 155 50.62 -27.86 46.26
CA LYS A 155 51.88 -28.61 46.20
C LYS A 155 53.09 -27.69 46.41
N ALA A 156 53.14 -26.55 45.72
CA ALA A 156 54.23 -25.57 45.85
C ALA A 156 54.40 -25.09 47.30
N ARG A 157 53.29 -24.75 47.99
CA ARG A 157 53.28 -24.40 49.43
C ARG A 157 53.77 -25.50 50.39
N LYS A 158 54.06 -26.72 49.91
CA LYS A 158 54.64 -27.83 50.71
C LYS A 158 56.13 -28.07 50.44
N GLY A 159 56.82 -27.13 49.78
CA GLY A 159 58.29 -27.11 49.68
C GLY A 159 58.93 -28.25 48.86
N ARG A 160 58.16 -28.95 48.02
CA ARG A 160 58.68 -30.04 47.18
C ARG A 160 59.24 -29.53 45.86
N GLY A 161 60.44 -28.98 45.91
CA GLY A 161 61.21 -28.53 44.73
C GLY A 161 60.73 -27.20 44.15
N ASP A 162 61.40 -26.76 43.08
CA ASP A 162 61.12 -25.51 42.40
C ASP A 162 59.87 -25.61 41.49
N LEU A 163 58.70 -25.64 42.15
CA LEU A 163 57.39 -25.64 41.50
C LEU A 163 56.86 -24.22 41.23
N GLN A 164 57.61 -23.17 41.58
CA GLN A 164 57.12 -21.80 41.52
C GLN A 164 56.93 -21.33 40.06
N PRO A 165 57.89 -21.49 39.11
CA PRO A 165 57.68 -21.13 37.71
C PRO A 165 56.52 -21.90 37.05
N GLN A 166 56.29 -23.16 37.46
CA GLN A 166 55.18 -23.96 36.94
C GLN A 166 53.82 -23.49 37.49
N LEU A 167 53.78 -23.02 38.74
CA LEU A 167 52.58 -22.39 39.32
C LEU A 167 52.26 -21.07 38.63
N ASP A 168 53.27 -20.23 38.41
CA ASP A 168 53.08 -18.90 37.82
C ASP A 168 52.62 -19.02 36.36
N SER A 169 53.22 -19.94 35.58
CA SER A 169 52.73 -20.31 34.24
C SER A 169 51.29 -20.85 34.27
N ALA A 170 50.93 -21.72 35.22
CA ALA A 170 49.57 -22.25 35.35
C ALA A 170 48.54 -21.19 35.78
N MET A 171 48.97 -20.14 36.50
CA MET A 171 48.12 -18.99 36.83
C MET A 171 47.92 -18.09 35.61
N GLN A 172 48.96 -17.81 34.81
CA GLN A 172 48.84 -17.06 33.56
C GLN A 172 47.90 -17.76 32.57
N ASP A 173 48.03 -19.09 32.42
CA ASP A 173 47.13 -19.97 31.65
C ASP A 173 45.65 -19.73 31.96
N VAL A 174 45.29 -19.48 33.23
CA VAL A 174 43.91 -19.24 33.66
C VAL A 174 43.49 -17.81 33.32
N THR A 175 44.36 -16.83 33.54
CA THR A 175 44.11 -15.42 33.18
C THR A 175 43.87 -15.25 31.68
N ASP A 176 44.71 -15.86 30.85
CA ASP A 176 44.61 -15.79 29.38
C ASP A 176 43.31 -16.44 28.87
N MET A 177 42.88 -17.56 29.48
CA MET A 177 41.60 -18.20 29.15
C MET A 177 40.39 -17.36 29.57
N CYS A 178 40.47 -16.63 30.70
CA CYS A 178 39.42 -15.70 31.10
C CYS A 178 39.29 -14.52 30.13
N LEU A 179 40.42 -13.91 29.73
CA LEU A 179 40.43 -12.82 28.73
C LEU A 179 39.95 -13.29 27.34
N LEU A 180 40.29 -14.53 26.95
CA LEU A 180 39.80 -15.13 25.71
C LEU A 180 38.28 -15.37 25.74
N MET A 181 37.72 -15.77 26.89
CA MET A 181 36.26 -15.89 27.06
C MET A 181 35.57 -14.53 26.97
N GLU A 182 36.14 -13.49 27.56
CA GLU A 182 35.62 -12.12 27.52
C GLU A 182 35.54 -11.58 26.08
N GLU A 183 36.61 -11.71 25.29
CA GLU A 183 36.59 -11.29 23.89
C GLU A 183 35.71 -12.19 23.00
N THR A 184 35.55 -13.47 23.37
CA THR A 184 34.58 -14.37 22.71
C THR A 184 33.13 -13.91 22.95
N GLU A 185 32.79 -13.48 24.16
CA GLU A 185 31.48 -12.90 24.47
C GLU A 185 31.25 -11.55 23.79
N LYS A 186 32.25 -10.66 23.78
CA LYS A 186 32.22 -9.43 22.97
C LYS A 186 31.95 -9.73 21.50
N GLN A 187 32.60 -10.75 20.94
CA GLN A 187 32.39 -11.16 19.55
C GLN A 187 31.05 -11.87 19.31
N ALA A 188 30.45 -12.52 20.32
CA ALA A 188 29.08 -13.00 20.25
C ALA A 188 28.08 -11.83 20.17
N VAL A 189 28.21 -10.83 21.05
CA VAL A 189 27.39 -9.60 21.04
C VAL A 189 27.52 -8.86 19.70
N ARG A 190 28.75 -8.66 19.20
CA ARG A 190 28.97 -8.00 17.89
C ARG A 190 28.27 -8.74 16.74
N ARG A 191 28.27 -10.08 16.74
CA ARG A 191 27.55 -10.87 15.72
C ARG A 191 26.03 -10.72 15.83
N ALA A 192 25.48 -10.70 17.04
CA ALA A 192 24.03 -10.50 17.26
C ALA A 192 23.57 -9.12 16.77
N LEU A 193 24.29 -8.04 17.11
CA LEU A 193 24.00 -6.68 16.66
C LEU A 193 24.11 -6.52 15.12
N VAL A 194 25.07 -7.19 14.49
CA VAL A 194 25.24 -7.16 13.03
C VAL A 194 24.11 -7.91 12.32
N GLU A 195 23.68 -9.08 12.84
CA GLU A 195 22.50 -9.79 12.32
C GLU A 195 21.23 -8.95 12.47
N GLU A 196 20.95 -8.42 13.66
CA GLU A 196 19.78 -7.58 13.94
C GLU A 196 19.70 -6.37 12.98
N ARG A 197 20.78 -5.59 12.90
CA ARG A 197 20.89 -4.47 11.95
C ARG A 197 20.77 -4.94 10.49
N GLY A 198 21.32 -6.11 10.17
CA GLY A 198 21.25 -6.73 8.84
C GLY A 198 19.82 -6.98 8.36
N ARG A 199 18.90 -7.34 9.26
CA ARG A 199 17.47 -7.52 8.96
C ARG A 199 16.84 -6.22 8.44
N PHE A 200 17.02 -5.13 9.19
CA PHE A 200 16.51 -3.81 8.81
C PHE A 200 17.17 -3.29 7.53
N CYS A 201 18.47 -3.46 7.35
CA CYS A 201 19.14 -3.10 6.09
C CYS A 201 18.60 -3.89 4.88
N THR A 202 18.32 -5.18 5.06
CA THR A 202 17.70 -6.03 4.01
C THR A 202 16.30 -5.55 3.66
N PHE A 203 15.47 -5.25 4.67
CA PHE A 203 14.13 -4.69 4.50
C PHE A 203 14.14 -3.34 3.75
N ILE A 204 15.08 -2.44 4.06
CA ILE A 204 15.21 -1.17 3.32
C ILE A 204 15.62 -1.41 1.86
N GLY A 205 16.49 -2.38 1.58
CA GLY A 205 16.84 -2.79 0.22
C GLY A 205 15.65 -3.32 -0.59
N PHE A 206 14.72 -4.03 0.07
CA PHE A 206 13.45 -4.49 -0.52
C PHE A 206 12.44 -3.34 -0.74
N LEU A 207 12.42 -2.35 0.16
CA LEU A 207 11.52 -1.19 0.09
C LEU A 207 11.94 -0.15 -0.97
N GLN A 208 13.25 0.01 -1.19
CA GLN A 208 13.82 0.99 -2.13
C GLN A 208 13.23 0.95 -3.56
N PRO A 209 13.11 -0.20 -4.26
CA PRO A 209 12.49 -0.25 -5.59
C PRO A 209 11.00 0.13 -5.59
N VAL A 210 10.28 -0.13 -4.49
CA VAL A 210 8.86 0.24 -4.34
C VAL A 210 8.73 1.77 -4.26
N VAL A 211 9.51 2.41 -3.39
CA VAL A 211 9.54 3.87 -3.23
C VAL A 211 10.02 4.58 -4.51
N ASN A 212 10.99 4.01 -5.22
CA ASN A 212 11.41 4.53 -6.52
C ASN A 212 10.28 4.51 -7.57
N GLY A 213 9.44 3.46 -7.55
CA GLY A 213 8.25 3.37 -8.40
C GLY A 213 7.19 4.42 -8.06
N GLU A 214 7.00 4.71 -6.77
CA GLU A 214 6.09 5.75 -6.27
C GLU A 214 6.55 7.15 -6.68
N ILE A 215 7.84 7.47 -6.49
CA ILE A 215 8.44 8.73 -6.94
C ILE A 215 8.29 8.91 -8.47
N ALA A 216 8.52 7.84 -9.25
CA ALA A 216 8.34 7.85 -10.69
C ALA A 216 6.88 8.02 -11.14
N MET A 217 5.91 7.62 -10.31
CA MET A 217 4.49 7.88 -10.53
C MET A 217 4.12 9.34 -10.23
N LEU A 218 4.61 9.89 -9.12
CA LEU A 218 4.38 11.29 -8.73
C LEU A 218 4.94 12.28 -9.76
N GLY A 219 6.05 11.94 -10.44
CA GLY A 219 6.61 12.75 -11.51
C GLY A 219 5.63 13.00 -12.68
N GLU A 220 4.88 11.98 -13.10
CA GLU A 220 3.91 12.09 -14.20
C GLU A 220 2.74 13.06 -13.89
N ILE A 221 2.38 13.21 -12.60
CA ILE A 221 1.28 14.08 -12.15
C ILE A 221 1.55 15.55 -12.51
N THR A 222 2.82 15.97 -12.54
CA THR A 222 3.22 17.34 -12.92
C THR A 222 2.75 17.73 -14.33
N HIS A 223 2.58 16.75 -15.23
CA HIS A 223 2.11 16.98 -16.60
C HIS A 223 0.61 17.23 -16.71
N LEU A 224 -0.18 17.03 -15.65
CA LEU A 224 -1.61 17.32 -15.64
C LEU A 224 -1.89 18.83 -15.55
N GLN A 225 -1.02 19.60 -14.88
CA GLN A 225 -1.22 21.03 -14.62
C GLN A 225 -1.43 21.83 -15.91
N ALA A 226 -0.49 21.74 -16.86
CA ALA A 226 -0.59 22.44 -18.14
C ALA A 226 -1.85 22.06 -18.95
N ILE A 227 -2.41 20.85 -18.75
CA ILE A 227 -3.60 20.39 -19.47
C ILE A 227 -4.88 20.87 -18.79
N ILE A 228 -4.92 21.00 -17.45
CA ILE A 228 -6.06 21.64 -16.78
C ILE A 228 -6.06 23.16 -17.04
N ASP A 229 -4.88 23.80 -17.11
CA ASP A 229 -4.75 25.21 -17.48
C ASP A 229 -5.27 25.46 -18.92
N ASP A 230 -4.86 24.63 -19.89
CA ASP A 230 -5.42 24.58 -21.25
C ASP A 230 -6.96 24.47 -21.23
N LEU A 231 -7.49 23.51 -20.45
CA LEU A 231 -8.93 23.26 -20.38
C LEU A 231 -9.71 24.42 -19.74
N THR A 232 -9.17 25.09 -18.73
CA THR A 232 -9.78 26.29 -18.13
C THR A 232 -9.90 27.42 -19.15
N VAL A 233 -8.86 27.66 -19.95
CA VAL A 233 -8.93 28.66 -21.04
C VAL A 233 -9.97 28.26 -22.09
N LEU A 234 -9.96 26.99 -22.53
CA LEU A 234 -10.90 26.48 -23.54
C LEU A 234 -12.36 26.39 -23.08
N THR A 235 -12.64 26.48 -21.77
CA THR A 235 -14.00 26.41 -21.19
C THR A 235 -14.49 27.73 -20.58
N THR A 236 -13.74 28.82 -20.76
CA THR A 236 -14.14 30.18 -20.33
C THR A 236 -15.36 30.69 -21.12
N ASP A 237 -16.20 31.51 -20.48
CA ASP A 237 -17.46 32.07 -21.02
C ASP A 237 -18.40 31.02 -21.71
N PRO A 238 -18.83 29.92 -21.05
CA PRO A 238 -19.55 28.81 -21.71
C PRO A 238 -20.94 29.16 -22.30
N HIS A 239 -21.45 30.38 -22.05
CA HIS A 239 -22.69 30.90 -22.65
C HIS A 239 -22.47 31.82 -23.85
N LYS A 240 -21.23 31.96 -24.33
CA LYS A 240 -20.82 32.85 -25.42
C LYS A 240 -20.13 32.01 -26.51
N LEU A 241 -20.49 32.22 -27.77
CA LEU A 241 -19.95 31.42 -28.86
C LEU A 241 -18.50 31.83 -29.18
N PRO A 242 -17.50 30.92 -29.16
CA PRO A 242 -16.12 31.28 -29.46
C PRO A 242 -15.90 31.62 -30.95
N PRO A 243 -14.90 32.45 -31.30
CA PRO A 243 -14.66 32.88 -32.69
C PRO A 243 -14.47 31.73 -33.71
N ALA A 244 -13.87 30.61 -33.29
CA ALA A 244 -13.72 29.43 -34.14
C ALA A 244 -15.06 28.71 -34.43
N SER A 245 -16.03 28.80 -33.51
CA SER A 245 -17.39 28.28 -33.72
C SER A 245 -18.25 29.25 -34.54
N GLU A 246 -18.09 30.56 -34.35
CA GLU A 246 -18.65 31.60 -35.23
C GLU A 246 -18.17 31.45 -36.69
N GLN A 247 -16.91 31.05 -36.89
CA GLN A 247 -16.38 30.85 -38.24
C GLN A 247 -17.11 29.74 -39.00
N VAL A 248 -17.44 28.61 -38.34
CA VAL A 248 -18.23 27.53 -38.95
C VAL A 248 -19.61 28.02 -39.44
N ILE A 249 -20.22 28.99 -38.76
CA ILE A 249 -21.50 29.60 -39.18
C ILE A 249 -21.31 30.52 -40.40
N LYS A 250 -20.16 31.18 -40.52
CA LYS A 250 -19.82 32.03 -41.68
C LYS A 250 -19.49 31.19 -42.91
N ASP A 251 -18.66 30.17 -42.76
CA ASP A 251 -18.22 29.28 -43.85
C ASP A 251 -19.41 28.57 -44.50
N LEU A 252 -20.41 28.19 -43.71
CA LEU A 252 -21.66 27.59 -44.19
C LEU A 252 -22.39 28.47 -45.23
N LYS A 253 -22.27 29.81 -45.15
CA LYS A 253 -22.92 30.74 -46.10
C LYS A 253 -22.27 30.79 -47.48
N GLY A 254 -21.10 30.18 -47.65
CA GLY A 254 -20.34 30.18 -48.91
C GLY A 254 -20.12 28.78 -49.51
N SER A 255 -20.97 27.80 -49.19
CA SER A 255 -20.75 26.40 -49.57
C SER A 255 -22.03 25.67 -50.00
N ASP A 256 -21.94 24.84 -51.04
CA ASP A 256 -23.05 24.04 -51.59
C ASP A 256 -23.46 22.83 -50.72
N TYR A 257 -23.29 22.93 -49.40
CA TYR A 257 -23.61 21.84 -48.46
C TYR A 257 -25.12 21.71 -48.26
N SER A 258 -25.71 20.68 -48.87
CA SER A 258 -27.11 20.28 -48.67
C SER A 258 -27.37 19.69 -47.27
N TRP A 259 -27.29 20.51 -46.22
CA TRP A 259 -27.83 20.20 -44.88
C TRP A 259 -29.36 20.31 -44.87
N SER A 260 -30.02 19.58 -45.78
CA SER A 260 -31.48 19.54 -45.89
C SER A 260 -32.08 18.84 -44.68
N TYR A 261 -32.78 19.59 -43.82
CA TYR A 261 -33.59 19.01 -42.76
C TYR A 261 -34.76 18.26 -43.39
N GLN A 262 -34.68 16.92 -43.44
CA GLN A 262 -35.77 16.08 -43.95
C GLN A 262 -36.96 16.13 -42.99
N THR A 263 -37.86 17.09 -43.20
CA THR A 263 -39.23 17.01 -42.68
C THR A 263 -39.86 15.70 -43.15
N PRO A 264 -40.54 14.94 -42.27
CA PRO A 264 -41.25 13.73 -42.68
C PRO A 264 -42.17 14.01 -43.88
N PRO A 265 -42.25 13.11 -44.87
CA PRO A 265 -43.11 13.31 -46.04
C PRO A 265 -44.55 13.49 -45.58
N SER A 266 -45.21 14.54 -46.07
CA SER A 266 -46.59 14.84 -45.71
C SER A 266 -47.49 13.64 -46.02
N SER A 267 -48.30 13.22 -45.04
CA SER A 267 -49.24 12.11 -45.20
C SER A 267 -50.06 12.29 -46.48
N PRO A 268 -50.24 11.23 -47.31
CA PRO A 268 -50.86 11.35 -48.62
C PRO A 268 -52.27 11.92 -48.48
N SER A 269 -52.45 13.14 -49.00
CA SER A 269 -53.75 13.79 -49.01
C SER A 269 -54.68 13.00 -49.93
N SER A 270 -55.79 12.51 -49.37
CA SER A 270 -56.77 11.73 -50.12
C SER A 270 -57.31 12.54 -51.31
N SER A 271 -57.02 12.09 -52.53
CA SER A 271 -57.50 12.68 -53.78
C SER A 271 -58.99 12.39 -53.99
N GLY A 272 -59.85 12.92 -53.11
CA GLY A 272 -61.20 12.38 -52.90
C GLY A 272 -62.22 13.28 -52.21
N SER A 273 -62.11 14.62 -52.26
CA SER A 273 -63.25 15.52 -51.97
C SER A 273 -63.12 16.87 -52.65
N ARG A 274 -64.25 17.52 -52.95
CA ARG A 274 -64.33 18.74 -53.77
C ARG A 274 -64.86 19.94 -52.98
N LYS A 275 -64.30 21.11 -53.27
CA LYS A 275 -64.93 22.47 -53.24
C LYS A 275 -65.09 23.17 -51.87
N SER A 276 -64.79 24.48 -51.90
CA SER A 276 -64.98 25.51 -50.82
C SER A 276 -63.99 25.41 -49.64
N SER A 277 -63.56 26.51 -49.00
CA SER A 277 -63.82 27.95 -49.23
C SER A 277 -62.63 28.82 -48.75
N MET A 278 -62.60 30.10 -49.14
CA MET A 278 -61.58 31.06 -48.73
C MET A 278 -61.73 31.51 -47.26
N CYS A 279 -60.62 31.75 -46.55
CA CYS A 279 -60.26 33.08 -46.02
C CYS A 279 -58.96 33.10 -45.19
N SER A 280 -57.99 33.87 -45.67
CA SER A 280 -57.27 34.93 -44.96
C SER A 280 -56.99 34.85 -43.43
N SER A 281 -55.69 34.72 -43.11
CA SER A 281 -54.89 35.75 -42.41
C SER A 281 -54.88 35.91 -40.86
N VAL A 282 -53.63 35.92 -40.36
CA VAL A 282 -53.01 36.72 -39.28
C VAL A 282 -53.44 36.62 -37.80
N ASN A 283 -52.50 36.09 -37.01
CA ASN A 283 -51.90 36.68 -35.79
C ASN A 283 -52.80 37.28 -34.68
N SER A 284 -52.78 36.64 -33.50
CA SER A 284 -52.96 37.32 -32.22
C SER A 284 -52.09 36.69 -31.11
N THR A 285 -51.33 37.50 -30.40
CA THR A 285 -50.53 37.13 -29.22
C THR A 285 -51.38 37.00 -27.94
N HIS A 286 -50.71 36.62 -26.84
CA HIS A 286 -51.16 36.52 -25.45
C HIS A 286 -51.94 35.24 -25.08
N SER A 287 -51.55 34.67 -23.94
CA SER A 287 -52.28 33.63 -23.22
C SER A 287 -52.30 34.04 -21.75
N SER A 288 -53.49 34.34 -21.23
CA SER A 288 -53.70 34.65 -19.82
C SER A 288 -54.66 33.62 -19.21
N ALA A 289 -54.41 33.26 -17.96
CA ALA A 289 -55.20 32.27 -17.20
C ALA A 289 -56.70 32.66 -17.17
N SER A 290 -57.65 31.73 -16.98
CA SER A 290 -57.88 31.18 -15.64
C SER A 290 -58.93 30.06 -15.55
N ARG A 291 -58.64 29.09 -14.65
CA ARG A 291 -59.54 28.52 -13.63
C ARG A 291 -60.85 27.78 -14.00
N SER A 292 -60.88 26.52 -13.53
CA SER A 292 -61.96 25.90 -12.71
C SER A 292 -63.20 25.36 -13.46
N SER A 293 -64.05 24.49 -12.88
CA SER A 293 -64.16 24.03 -11.47
C SER A 293 -64.79 22.62 -11.31
N GLY A 294 -64.30 21.81 -10.37
CA GLY A 294 -65.05 20.73 -9.68
C GLY A 294 -65.39 19.44 -10.46
N GLY A 295 -65.75 18.33 -9.79
CA GLY A 295 -65.63 18.04 -8.35
C GLY A 295 -66.56 16.94 -7.81
N GLY A 296 -65.99 15.78 -7.42
CA GLY A 296 -66.69 14.67 -6.72
C GLY A 296 -67.56 13.76 -7.60
N GLY A 297 -67.84 12.51 -7.24
CA GLY A 297 -67.31 11.73 -6.11
C GLY A 297 -67.90 10.30 -6.00
N SER A 298 -67.21 9.44 -5.23
CA SER A 298 -67.68 8.18 -4.59
C SER A 298 -68.39 7.05 -5.37
N GLY A 299 -67.76 5.86 -5.38
CA GLY A 299 -68.42 4.60 -5.01
C GLY A 299 -68.69 3.55 -6.11
N GLY A 300 -68.71 2.26 -5.72
CA GLY A 300 -69.41 1.20 -6.47
C GLY A 300 -68.59 0.00 -6.97
N VAL A 301 -68.56 -1.08 -6.19
CA VAL A 301 -67.96 -2.40 -6.48
C VAL A 301 -68.68 -3.16 -7.63
N GLY A 302 -67.92 -3.86 -8.48
CA GLY A 302 -68.24 -5.27 -8.83
C GLY A 302 -68.58 -5.68 -10.27
N GLY A 303 -68.14 -6.90 -10.63
CA GLY A 303 -68.83 -7.81 -11.59
C GLY A 303 -68.45 -7.71 -13.08
N GLY A 304 -67.79 -8.73 -13.64
CA GLY A 304 -67.44 -8.79 -15.07
C GLY A 304 -68.49 -9.44 -15.99
N GLY A 305 -68.30 -9.32 -17.31
CA GLY A 305 -69.21 -9.89 -18.33
C GLY A 305 -68.73 -9.78 -19.80
N SER A 306 -67.89 -10.73 -20.23
CA SER A 306 -67.76 -11.30 -21.60
C SER A 306 -68.10 -10.49 -22.89
N LEU A 307 -67.06 -10.26 -23.75
CA LEU A 307 -66.89 -10.72 -25.17
C LEU A 307 -67.95 -10.34 -26.27
N PRO A 308 -67.73 -10.50 -27.61
CA PRO A 308 -66.61 -11.16 -28.32
C PRO A 308 -66.05 -10.48 -29.64
N HIS A 309 -65.05 -11.15 -30.26
CA HIS A 309 -64.67 -11.23 -31.70
C HIS A 309 -64.26 -10.01 -32.58
N SER A 310 -63.02 -10.05 -33.09
CA SER A 310 -62.59 -9.75 -34.49
C SER A 310 -61.08 -10.10 -34.69
N PRO A 311 -60.54 -10.24 -35.93
CA PRO A 311 -59.69 -11.42 -36.23
C PRO A 311 -58.21 -11.25 -36.67
N THR A 312 -57.52 -12.40 -36.67
CA THR A 312 -56.44 -12.99 -37.51
C THR A 312 -55.97 -12.21 -38.78
N SER A 313 -54.74 -12.33 -39.33
CA SER A 313 -53.70 -13.40 -39.26
C SER A 313 -52.28 -12.98 -39.73
N SER A 314 -51.24 -13.72 -39.27
CA SER A 314 -49.98 -14.12 -39.98
C SER A 314 -49.00 -13.03 -40.49
N SER A 315 -47.68 -13.24 -40.60
CA SER A 315 -46.78 -14.42 -40.48
C SER A 315 -45.50 -14.03 -39.69
N SER A 316 -44.99 -14.86 -38.77
CA SER A 316 -43.85 -15.81 -38.92
C SER A 316 -42.48 -15.15 -39.24
N SER A 317 -41.34 -15.53 -38.64
CA SER A 317 -40.96 -16.87 -38.14
C SER A 317 -40.16 -16.87 -36.82
N SER A 318 -40.08 -18.04 -36.17
CA SER A 318 -39.65 -18.22 -34.78
C SER A 318 -38.20 -18.65 -34.58
N CYS A 319 -37.60 -18.28 -33.44
CA CYS A 319 -36.47 -19.00 -32.84
C CYS A 319 -36.94 -20.37 -32.32
N ARG A 320 -36.13 -21.45 -32.42
CA ARG A 320 -36.03 -22.53 -31.40
C ARG A 320 -34.67 -23.24 -31.41
N TYR A 321 -34.34 -23.77 -30.24
CA TYR A 321 -33.11 -24.47 -29.87
C TYR A 321 -33.38 -25.99 -29.75
N ARG A 322 -32.48 -26.85 -30.24
CA ARG A 322 -32.45 -28.29 -29.92
C ARG A 322 -31.05 -28.88 -30.10
N SER A 323 -30.76 -29.98 -29.40
CA SER A 323 -29.44 -30.61 -29.30
C SER A 323 -29.44 -32.07 -29.80
N SER A 324 -28.29 -32.56 -30.26
CA SER A 324 -28.00 -33.98 -30.57
C SER A 324 -26.48 -34.24 -30.59
N LEU A 325 -26.04 -35.36 -30.00
CA LEU A 325 -24.63 -35.83 -29.93
C LEU A 325 -24.27 -36.83 -31.06
N PRO A 326 -22.98 -37.18 -31.21
CA PRO A 326 -22.59 -38.59 -31.05
C PRO A 326 -21.29 -38.86 -30.23
N HIS A 327 -20.96 -40.16 -30.08
CA HIS A 327 -19.82 -40.82 -29.37
C HIS A 327 -18.40 -40.51 -29.93
N GLN A 328 -17.23 -40.91 -29.38
CA GLN A 328 -16.72 -41.91 -28.37
C GLN A 328 -15.24 -41.53 -27.96
N PRO A 329 -14.36 -42.34 -27.31
CA PRO A 329 -14.37 -43.19 -26.09
C PRO A 329 -13.39 -42.71 -24.96
N PRO A 330 -13.22 -43.41 -23.80
CA PRO A 330 -12.45 -42.94 -22.62
C PRO A 330 -11.32 -43.87 -22.07
N PRO A 331 -10.50 -43.41 -21.09
CA PRO A 331 -9.73 -44.24 -20.14
C PRO A 331 -10.36 -44.29 -18.71
N PRO A 332 -9.90 -45.16 -17.76
CA PRO A 332 -10.73 -45.62 -16.64
C PRO A 332 -10.29 -45.26 -15.19
N GLY A 333 -11.26 -45.27 -14.26
CA GLY A 333 -11.09 -45.37 -12.78
C GLY A 333 -11.22 -44.03 -12.00
N GLY A 334 -12.01 -43.92 -10.92
CA GLY A 334 -12.97 -44.86 -10.33
C GLY A 334 -13.69 -44.33 -9.07
N ILE A 335 -14.57 -45.18 -8.50
CA ILE A 335 -15.24 -45.13 -7.17
C ILE A 335 -16.26 -44.01 -6.82
N ALA A 336 -17.52 -44.46 -6.69
CA ALA A 336 -18.61 -44.07 -5.77
C ALA A 336 -19.06 -42.60 -5.55
N ALA A 337 -20.37 -42.40 -5.78
CA ALA A 337 -21.20 -41.25 -5.45
C ALA A 337 -21.42 -41.01 -3.94
N HIS A 338 -21.93 -39.81 -3.58
CA HIS A 338 -23.18 -39.70 -2.82
C HIS A 338 -23.88 -38.31 -2.96
N ARG A 339 -25.05 -38.17 -2.34
CA ARG A 339 -25.98 -37.01 -2.32
C ARG A 339 -26.75 -36.99 -0.98
N LEU A 340 -27.45 -35.93 -0.54
CA LEU A 340 -27.67 -34.57 -1.10
C LEU A 340 -26.76 -33.54 -0.34
N SER A 341 -27.01 -32.25 0.00
CA SER A 341 -28.16 -31.31 0.03
C SER A 341 -27.66 -29.84 0.00
N SER A 342 -28.56 -28.85 -0.05
CA SER A 342 -28.23 -27.41 0.09
C SER A 342 -29.25 -26.64 0.96
N VAL A 343 -28.78 -25.78 1.89
CA VAL A 343 -29.60 -24.70 2.49
C VAL A 343 -28.77 -23.55 3.10
N SER A 344 -29.38 -22.36 3.07
CA SER A 344 -29.30 -21.20 3.98
C SER A 344 -27.96 -20.57 4.38
N SER A 345 -27.87 -19.26 4.10
CA SER A 345 -27.05 -18.28 4.82
C SER A 345 -27.64 -17.93 6.20
N HIS A 346 -26.80 -17.52 7.14
CA HIS A 346 -27.20 -16.69 8.28
C HIS A 346 -26.16 -15.59 8.52
N ASP A 347 -26.63 -14.35 8.56
CA ASP A 347 -25.91 -13.15 9.02
C ASP A 347 -26.59 -12.66 10.30
N SER A 348 -25.79 -12.31 11.32
CA SER A 348 -26.12 -11.53 12.52
C SER A 348 -24.97 -11.62 13.53
N GLY A 349 -24.03 -10.67 13.49
CA GLY A 349 -22.86 -10.62 14.38
C GLY A 349 -22.84 -9.39 15.29
N PHE A 350 -23.85 -9.21 16.14
CA PHE A 350 -23.92 -8.06 17.07
C PHE A 350 -23.43 -8.44 18.47
N VAL A 351 -22.33 -7.83 18.91
CA VAL A 351 -21.80 -7.97 20.29
C VAL A 351 -21.57 -6.57 20.86
N SER A 352 -22.54 -6.10 21.65
CA SER A 352 -22.34 -4.92 22.50
C SER A 352 -21.47 -5.30 23.70
N GLN A 353 -20.49 -4.47 24.04
CA GLN A 353 -19.64 -4.70 25.20
C GLN A 353 -20.36 -4.33 26.50
N ASP A 354 -20.24 -5.18 27.53
CA ASP A 354 -20.57 -4.81 28.90
C ASP A 354 -19.61 -3.72 29.40
N ALA A 355 -20.16 -2.77 30.15
CA ALA A 355 -19.42 -1.70 30.79
C ALA A 355 -19.07 -2.03 32.26
N ASN A 356 -18.32 -1.11 32.88
CA ASN A 356 -18.18 -0.92 34.33
C ASN A 356 -17.15 -1.77 35.11
N ILE A 357 -15.87 -1.39 34.97
CA ILE A 357 -14.89 -1.47 36.07
C ILE A 357 -14.21 -0.10 36.22
N TYR A 358 -14.36 0.54 37.39
CA TYR A 358 -13.60 1.73 37.81
C TYR A 358 -12.10 1.37 37.94
N SER A 359 -11.11 2.22 37.65
CA SER A 359 -10.75 3.40 38.47
C SER A 359 -9.58 4.20 37.86
N LYS A 360 -9.43 5.48 38.25
CA LYS A 360 -8.25 6.35 38.02
C LYS A 360 -8.34 7.58 38.95
N PRO A 361 -7.25 8.30 39.33
CA PRO A 361 -5.83 7.94 39.45
C PRO A 361 -5.38 7.97 40.95
N PRO A 362 -4.07 8.07 41.28
CA PRO A 362 -3.48 9.40 41.48
C PRO A 362 -2.02 9.58 40.99
N SER A 363 -1.55 10.83 41.05
CA SER A 363 -0.16 11.32 40.82
C SER A 363 0.58 11.50 42.18
N PRO A 364 1.84 12.00 42.31
CA PRO A 364 2.73 12.63 41.32
C PRO A 364 4.23 12.19 41.33
N MET A 365 5.05 12.85 40.51
CA MET A 365 6.52 12.83 40.61
C MET A 365 7.04 13.91 41.59
N PRO A 366 8.21 13.70 42.23
CA PRO A 366 8.98 14.77 42.88
C PRO A 366 9.81 15.58 41.86
N SER A 367 10.36 16.70 42.31
CA SER A 367 11.36 17.49 41.57
C SER A 367 12.35 18.08 42.58
N ASP A 368 13.65 17.85 42.40
CA ASP A 368 14.67 18.46 43.25
C ASP A 368 15.92 18.90 42.47
N ILE A 369 16.10 20.22 42.50
CA ILE A 369 17.35 20.99 42.71
C ILE A 369 18.68 20.24 42.49
N THR A 370 19.50 20.76 41.56
CA THR A 370 20.95 20.91 41.77
C THR A 370 21.47 22.08 40.94
N SER A 371 22.04 23.11 41.58
CA SER A 371 22.80 24.19 40.92
C SER A 371 23.59 25.04 41.92
N GLN A 372 24.86 24.71 42.20
CA GLN A 372 25.82 25.68 42.75
C GLN A 372 27.31 25.35 42.47
N LYS A 373 27.80 25.90 41.35
CA LYS A 373 29.07 26.63 41.19
C LYS A 373 30.29 26.28 42.08
N SER A 374 31.31 25.66 41.47
CA SER A 374 32.76 25.93 41.69
C SER A 374 33.61 25.09 40.69
N SER A 375 34.84 25.43 40.26
CA SER A 375 35.47 26.72 39.88
C SER A 375 36.93 26.43 39.40
N SER A 376 37.46 27.17 38.41
CA SER A 376 38.88 27.18 37.96
C SER A 376 39.43 25.89 37.30
N SER A 377 40.54 25.85 36.54
CA SER A 377 41.22 26.82 35.64
C SER A 377 42.39 26.11 34.90
N ALA A 378 42.83 26.64 33.74
CA ALA A 378 44.09 26.29 33.03
C ALA A 378 44.18 24.85 32.43
N SER A 379 44.92 24.56 31.35
CA SER A 379 45.68 25.42 30.40
C SER A 379 45.86 24.75 29.02
N SER A 380 46.51 25.50 28.11
CA SER A 380 47.01 25.23 26.74
C SER A 380 47.72 23.87 26.48
N GLU A 381 48.09 23.43 25.26
CA GLU A 381 48.43 24.09 23.97
C GLU A 381 48.08 23.25 22.71
N ALA A 382 48.22 23.86 21.51
CA ALA A 382 48.64 23.33 20.17
C ALA A 382 48.08 21.98 19.60
N SER A 383 47.89 21.77 18.28
CA SER A 383 48.14 22.61 17.09
C SER A 383 47.20 22.23 15.92
N GLU A 384 47.22 23.05 14.86
CA GLU A 384 47.10 22.77 13.40
C GLU A 384 46.56 21.40 12.89
N THR A 385 45.80 21.29 11.79
CA THR A 385 45.14 22.26 10.89
C THR A 385 44.11 21.49 10.04
N CYS A 386 42.87 22.00 9.90
CA CYS A 386 41.88 21.49 8.96
C CYS A 386 41.39 22.61 8.03
N GLN A 387 41.12 22.27 6.77
CA GLN A 387 40.82 23.23 5.71
C GLN A 387 39.40 23.81 5.80
N SER A 388 39.23 24.99 5.19
CA SER A 388 38.02 25.80 5.24
C SER A 388 36.78 25.12 4.66
N VAL A 389 35.69 25.15 5.44
CA VAL A 389 34.32 25.05 4.90
C VAL A 389 33.97 26.32 4.12
N SER A 390 33.08 26.19 3.14
CA SER A 390 32.40 27.30 2.46
C SER A 390 30.91 26.98 2.35
N GLU A 391 30.05 27.95 2.66
CA GLU A 391 28.63 27.76 2.94
C GLU A 391 27.72 27.77 1.70
N CYS A 392 26.43 27.48 1.94
CA CYS A 392 25.28 27.63 1.04
C CYS A 392 25.22 26.65 -0.17
N SER A 393 24.07 26.06 -0.54
CA SER A 393 22.68 26.38 -0.17
C SER A 393 21.80 25.14 0.07
N SER A 394 20.71 25.36 0.81
CA SER A 394 19.53 24.48 0.98
C SER A 394 18.38 25.37 1.48
N PRO A 395 17.09 25.02 1.32
CA PRO A 395 16.56 23.65 1.23
C PRO A 395 15.56 23.37 0.09
N THR A 396 15.36 22.08 -0.21
CA THR A 396 14.13 21.56 -0.82
C THR A 396 13.46 20.58 0.14
N THR A 397 12.72 21.11 1.12
CA THR A 397 11.92 20.29 2.04
C THR A 397 10.70 19.75 1.30
N VAL A 398 10.79 18.52 0.79
CA VAL A 398 9.62 17.81 0.23
C VAL A 398 8.77 17.30 1.40
N SER A 399 7.89 18.17 1.91
CA SER A 399 6.94 17.84 2.98
C SER A 399 5.98 16.74 2.54
N ILE A 400 5.90 15.67 3.33
CA ILE A 400 4.92 14.59 3.16
C ILE A 400 3.53 15.17 3.46
N LEU A 401 2.77 15.52 2.41
CA LEU A 401 1.44 16.11 2.54
C LEU A 401 0.35 15.03 2.52
N ILE A 402 0.34 14.17 3.54
CA ILE A 402 -0.81 13.29 3.84
C ILE A 402 -1.52 13.88 5.06
N HIS A 403 -2.43 14.84 4.82
CA HIS A 403 -3.52 15.21 5.73
C HIS A 403 -4.61 15.98 4.96
N ASN A 404 -5.88 15.73 5.33
CA ASN A 404 -7.09 16.45 4.92
C ASN A 404 -7.46 16.46 3.42
N ILE A 405 -8.04 15.34 2.96
CA ILE A 405 -9.38 15.34 2.34
C ILE A 405 -10.22 14.32 3.12
#